data_AF-A0A7W9IKZ6-F1
#
_entry.id   AF-A0A7W9IKZ6-F1
#
_cell.length_a   1.000
_cell.length_b   1.000
_cell.length_c   1.000
_cell.angle_alpha   90.00
_cell.angle_beta   90.00
_cell.angle_gamma   90.00
#
_symmetry.space_group_name_H-M   'P 1'
#
loop_
_entity.id
_entity.type
_entity.pdbx_description
1 polymer ?
#
loop_
_entity_poly.entity_id
_entity_poly.type
_entity_poly.pdbx_seq_one_letter_code
_entity_poly.pdbx_strand_id
1 'polypeptide(L)'
;MTMGIESGHEECGTRCWRALPAVESDDGVPAVESDGRVPAVESDDGVPAAESDGRAPAVEPGDGARFRILFVCTGNICRSPLAERMTRAALGPCPAVQVISAGTQAEPGLEMAEGARRVLARLGGDPAGFGSRPLTPELVAAADLVLTATCEHRARAVDLHLAAAGRVFTIAEFGALAEAVPPAGVPGHPDPALRARALVGQARALRGLVRVARPDIADPYGGSWLAYRAAGRRITRSLAVPLRLLRHPPAS
;
A
#
# COMPACT_ATOMS: atom_id res chain seq x y z
N MET A 1 -12.81 56.13 -8.45
CA MET A 1 -13.48 54.82 -8.54
C MET A 1 -12.44 53.83 -9.02
N THR A 2 -11.87 53.05 -8.12
CA THR A 2 -10.82 52.07 -8.44
C THR A 2 -11.20 50.77 -7.75
N MET A 3 -11.51 49.75 -8.54
CA MET A 3 -11.85 48.40 -8.09
C MET A 3 -10.60 47.70 -7.55
N GLY A 4 -10.67 47.19 -6.31
CA GLY A 4 -9.73 46.22 -5.78
C GLY A 4 -10.28 44.81 -6.00
N ILE A 5 -9.47 43.94 -6.59
CA ILE A 5 -9.74 42.51 -6.73
C ILE A 5 -9.16 41.84 -5.49
N GLU A 6 -10.02 41.41 -4.56
CA GLU A 6 -9.63 40.54 -3.44
C GLU A 6 -9.47 39.11 -3.96
N SER A 7 -8.26 38.57 -3.79
CA SER A 7 -7.93 37.17 -4.06
C SER A 7 -8.15 36.36 -2.79
N GLY A 8 -9.17 35.50 -2.81
CA GLY A 8 -9.42 34.52 -1.76
C GLY A 8 -8.38 33.40 -1.81
N HIS A 9 -7.42 33.45 -0.90
CA HIS A 9 -6.63 32.27 -0.53
C HIS A 9 -7.40 31.51 0.55
N GLU A 10 -8.14 30.48 0.15
CA GLU A 10 -8.70 29.50 1.09
C GLU A 10 -7.58 28.66 1.70
N GLU A 11 -7.44 28.80 3.01
CA GLU A 11 -6.48 28.12 3.86
C GLU A 11 -6.68 26.60 3.80
N CYS A 12 -5.70 25.90 3.23
CA CYS A 12 -5.59 24.45 3.30
C CYS A 12 -5.34 24.04 4.75
N GLY A 13 -6.40 23.55 5.41
CA GLY A 13 -6.44 23.12 6.80
C GLY A 13 -5.28 22.20 7.18
N THR A 14 -4.35 22.75 7.95
CA THR A 14 -3.19 22.02 8.47
C THR A 14 -3.62 21.15 9.65
N ARG A 15 -4.07 19.93 9.39
CA ARG A 15 -4.08 18.88 10.42
C ARG A 15 -2.66 18.33 10.56
N CYS A 16 -1.95 18.86 11.57
CA CYS A 16 -0.64 18.42 12.03
C CYS A 16 -0.63 16.92 12.35
N TRP A 17 -0.16 16.11 11.42
CA TRP A 17 0.22 14.72 11.65
C TRP A 17 1.56 14.71 12.41
N ARG A 18 1.54 15.02 13.72
CA ARG A 18 2.71 14.73 14.58
C ARG A 18 2.98 13.22 14.53
N ALA A 19 4.27 12.89 14.55
CA ALA A 19 4.89 11.56 14.53
C ALA A 19 3.96 10.37 14.80
N LEU A 20 4.05 9.34 13.95
CA LEU A 20 3.50 8.00 14.22
C LEU A 20 3.74 7.65 15.69
N PRO A 21 2.71 7.40 16.52
CA PRO A 21 2.93 7.10 17.92
C PRO A 21 3.77 5.83 18.02
N ALA A 22 4.82 5.89 18.86
CA ALA A 22 5.48 4.68 19.33
C ALA A 22 4.40 3.82 19.99
N VAL A 23 4.12 2.66 19.40
CA VAL A 23 3.06 1.77 19.89
C VAL A 23 3.55 1.18 21.22
N GLU A 24 3.04 1.73 22.32
CA GLU A 24 3.23 1.24 23.68
C GLU A 24 2.78 -0.23 23.79
N SER A 25 3.50 -0.93 24.66
CA SER A 25 3.26 -2.31 25.08
C SER A 25 2.09 -2.29 26.06
N ASP A 26 1.03 -3.02 25.76
CA ASP A 26 -0.01 -3.31 26.73
C ASP A 26 -0.15 -4.83 26.81
N ASP A 27 0.38 -5.37 27.89
CA ASP A 27 0.22 -6.74 28.36
C ASP A 27 -1.05 -6.78 29.23
N GLY A 28 -2.06 -7.53 28.78
CA GLY A 28 -3.22 -7.82 29.63
C GLY A 28 -4.52 -8.07 28.87
N VAL A 29 -4.78 -9.33 28.51
CA VAL A 29 -6.15 -9.79 28.23
C VAL A 29 -6.37 -11.08 29.01
N PRO A 30 -7.37 -11.17 29.90
CA PRO A 30 -7.68 -12.40 30.61
C PRO A 30 -8.41 -13.39 29.68
N ALA A 31 -8.18 -14.67 29.93
CA ALA A 31 -8.82 -15.79 29.24
C ALA A 31 -10.33 -15.79 29.49
N VAL A 32 -11.13 -15.99 28.43
CA VAL A 32 -12.55 -16.35 28.56
C VAL A 32 -12.73 -17.76 28.00
N GLU A 33 -13.29 -18.61 28.86
CA GLU A 33 -13.58 -20.02 28.61
C GLU A 33 -14.73 -20.17 27.62
N SER A 34 -14.60 -21.14 26.73
CA SER A 34 -15.62 -21.53 25.76
C SER A 34 -16.59 -22.51 26.39
N ASP A 35 -17.88 -22.15 26.47
CA ASP A 35 -18.93 -23.11 26.74
C ASP A 35 -19.79 -23.31 25.48
N GLY A 36 -19.94 -24.58 25.10
CA GLY A 36 -20.49 -24.98 23.82
C GLY A 36 -22.01 -25.08 23.84
N ARG A 37 -22.66 -24.45 22.85
CA ARG A 37 -23.91 -24.97 22.29
C ARG A 37 -24.22 -24.38 20.92
N VAL A 38 -24.25 -25.24 19.91
CA VAL A 38 -24.86 -24.96 18.60
C VAL A 38 -26.28 -25.48 18.60
N PRO A 39 -27.28 -24.69 18.15
CA PRO A 39 -28.52 -25.23 17.61
C PRO A 39 -28.55 -25.10 16.08
N ALA A 40 -29.30 -26.00 15.46
CA ALA A 40 -29.39 -26.20 14.03
C ALA A 40 -30.70 -25.66 13.43
N VAL A 41 -30.62 -25.25 12.15
CA VAL A 41 -31.66 -25.10 11.08
C VAL A 41 -32.88 -24.20 11.37
N GLU A 42 -33.49 -23.47 10.42
CA GLU A 42 -33.96 -23.85 9.06
C GLU A 42 -33.94 -22.68 8.05
N SER A 43 -33.99 -23.07 6.77
CA SER A 43 -34.07 -22.26 5.54
C SER A 43 -35.50 -21.75 5.29
N ASP A 44 -35.66 -20.57 4.67
CA ASP A 44 -36.45 -20.41 3.43
C ASP A 44 -36.31 -19.01 2.80
N ASP A 45 -36.14 -19.03 1.47
CA ASP A 45 -36.61 -18.11 0.44
C ASP A 45 -36.18 -16.62 0.34
N GLY A 46 -35.45 -16.37 -0.76
CA GLY A 46 -35.80 -15.27 -1.67
C GLY A 46 -34.81 -14.11 -1.75
N VAL A 47 -33.75 -14.25 -2.55
CA VAL A 47 -33.00 -13.09 -3.06
C VAL A 47 -32.74 -13.29 -4.56
N PRO A 48 -33.12 -12.33 -5.43
CA PRO A 48 -32.92 -12.49 -6.87
C PRO A 48 -31.44 -12.47 -7.21
N ALA A 49 -31.05 -13.27 -8.20
CA ALA A 49 -29.72 -13.32 -8.75
C ALA A 49 -29.31 -11.93 -9.27
N ALA A 50 -28.39 -11.29 -8.56
CA ALA A 50 -27.64 -10.17 -9.11
C ALA A 50 -26.57 -10.76 -10.03
N GLU A 51 -26.81 -10.68 -11.34
CA GLU A 51 -25.81 -10.92 -12.36
C GLU A 51 -24.67 -9.90 -12.16
N SER A 52 -23.62 -10.29 -11.45
CA SER A 52 -22.37 -9.52 -11.43
C SER A 52 -21.54 -9.96 -12.62
N ASP A 53 -21.67 -9.23 -13.72
CA ASP A 53 -20.78 -9.33 -14.86
C ASP A 53 -19.33 -9.27 -14.37
N GLY A 54 -18.61 -10.39 -14.48
CA GLY A 54 -17.24 -10.60 -13.99
C GLY A 54 -16.18 -9.79 -14.76
N ARG A 55 -16.50 -8.57 -15.16
CA ARG A 55 -15.56 -7.65 -15.77
C ARG A 55 -14.78 -6.96 -14.65
N ALA A 56 -13.58 -7.47 -14.39
CA ALA A 56 -12.54 -6.69 -13.72
C ALA A 56 -12.53 -5.27 -14.32
N PRO A 57 -12.50 -4.20 -13.49
CA PRO A 57 -12.52 -2.84 -14.01
C PRO A 57 -11.39 -2.72 -15.03
N ALA A 58 -11.77 -2.36 -16.25
CA ALA A 58 -10.83 -2.14 -17.33
C ALA A 58 -9.76 -1.16 -16.83
N VAL A 59 -8.49 -1.51 -17.03
CA VAL A 59 -7.41 -0.55 -16.90
C VAL A 59 -7.62 0.42 -18.05
N GLU A 60 -8.34 1.52 -17.79
CA GLU A 60 -8.55 2.59 -18.75
C GLU A 60 -7.18 3.05 -19.26
N PRO A 61 -6.90 2.95 -20.57
CA PRO A 61 -5.65 3.43 -21.12
C PRO A 61 -5.71 4.96 -21.17
N GLY A 62 -5.17 5.61 -20.14
CA GLY A 62 -5.17 7.07 -20.03
C GLY A 62 -4.12 7.61 -19.05
N ASP A 63 -3.48 8.68 -19.49
CA ASP A 63 -2.68 9.68 -18.78
C ASP A 63 -1.28 9.27 -18.32
N GLY A 64 -0.28 9.56 -19.16
CA GLY A 64 1.14 9.63 -18.76
C GLY A 64 1.46 10.67 -17.67
N ALA A 65 0.43 11.28 -17.05
CA ALA A 65 0.53 12.26 -15.97
C ALA A 65 0.49 11.65 -14.56
N ARG A 66 -0.10 10.46 -14.35
CA ARG A 66 -0.23 9.86 -13.00
C ARG A 66 0.84 8.79 -12.76
N PHE A 67 1.48 8.84 -11.59
CA PHE A 67 2.44 7.83 -11.14
C PHE A 67 1.71 6.65 -10.47
N ARG A 68 1.96 5.42 -10.95
CA ARG A 68 1.26 4.22 -10.48
C ARG A 68 2.14 3.37 -9.54
N ILE A 69 1.66 3.17 -8.32
CA ILE A 69 2.26 2.27 -7.32
C ILE A 69 1.42 0.99 -7.24
N LEU A 70 2.05 -0.17 -7.46
CA LEU A 70 1.44 -1.48 -7.36
C LEU A 70 2.04 -2.27 -6.18
N PHE A 71 1.22 -2.61 -5.19
CA PHE A 71 1.61 -3.51 -4.10
C PHE A 71 1.27 -4.97 -4.42
N VAL A 72 2.18 -5.91 -4.15
CA VAL A 72 1.98 -7.33 -4.49
C VAL A 72 2.26 -8.24 -3.30
N CYS A 73 1.35 -9.19 -3.05
CA CYS A 73 1.58 -10.33 -2.16
C CYS A 73 0.98 -11.61 -2.76
N THR A 74 0.70 -12.64 -1.96
CA THR A 74 0.18 -13.92 -2.47
C THR A 74 -1.29 -13.83 -2.84
N GLY A 75 -2.19 -13.75 -1.84
CA GLY A 75 -3.63 -13.76 -2.07
C GLY A 75 -4.31 -12.39 -2.20
N ASN A 76 -3.56 -11.29 -2.14
CA ASN A 76 -4.11 -9.92 -2.12
C ASN A 76 -5.21 -9.65 -1.06
N ILE A 77 -5.08 -10.25 0.12
CA ILE A 77 -6.03 -10.05 1.24
C ILE A 77 -5.36 -9.59 2.54
N CYS A 78 -4.02 -9.59 2.63
CA CYS A 78 -3.28 -9.25 3.86
C CYS A 78 -2.26 -8.11 3.64
N ARG A 79 -1.05 -8.46 3.17
CA ARG A 79 0.11 -7.55 3.13
C ARG A 79 -0.03 -6.44 2.09
N SER A 80 -0.39 -6.77 0.85
CA SER A 80 -0.52 -5.78 -0.23
C SER A 80 -1.72 -4.83 -0.06
N PRO A 81 -2.91 -5.28 0.38
CA PRO A 81 -4.02 -4.35 0.67
C PRO A 81 -3.72 -3.43 1.84
N LEU A 82 -3.07 -3.96 2.89
CA LEU A 82 -2.65 -3.16 4.04
C LEU A 82 -1.70 -2.02 3.60
N ALA A 83 -0.70 -2.34 2.76
CA ALA A 83 0.23 -1.35 2.24
C ALA A 83 -0.46 -0.33 1.31
N GLU A 84 -1.36 -0.77 0.42
CA GLU A 84 -2.14 0.10 -0.46
C GLU A 84 -2.99 1.09 0.35
N ARG A 85 -3.86 0.58 1.22
CA ARG A 85 -4.83 1.39 1.95
C ARG A 85 -4.16 2.36 2.92
N MET A 86 -3.09 1.92 3.59
CA MET A 86 -2.26 2.80 4.42
C MET A 86 -1.58 3.89 3.60
N THR A 87 -1.05 3.57 2.42
CA THR A 87 -0.41 4.55 1.54
C THR A 87 -1.41 5.57 1.03
N ARG A 88 -2.61 5.14 0.60
CA ARG A 88 -3.72 6.03 0.22
C ARG A 88 -4.10 6.97 1.36
N ALA A 89 -4.28 6.45 2.57
CA ALA A 89 -4.60 7.25 3.75
C ALA A 89 -3.51 8.28 4.07
N ALA A 90 -2.23 7.90 3.95
CA ALA A 90 -1.12 8.79 4.20
C ALA A 90 -0.97 9.90 3.14
N LEU A 91 -1.21 9.58 1.86
CA LEU A 91 -1.14 10.56 0.76
C LEU A 91 -2.35 11.50 0.73
N GLY A 92 -3.51 11.06 1.22
CA GLY A 92 -4.75 11.81 1.09
C GLY A 92 -5.18 11.98 -0.37
N PRO A 93 -5.97 13.01 -0.70
CA PRO A 93 -6.36 13.34 -2.07
C PRO A 93 -5.13 13.74 -2.92
N CYS A 94 -4.54 12.79 -3.64
CA CYS A 94 -3.35 12.99 -4.47
C CYS A 94 -3.59 12.46 -5.89
N PRO A 95 -4.20 13.25 -6.80
CA PRO A 95 -4.58 12.78 -8.14
C PRO A 95 -3.38 12.38 -9.00
N ALA A 96 -2.20 12.92 -8.72
CA ALA A 96 -0.95 12.61 -9.40
C ALA A 96 -0.40 11.21 -9.06
N VAL A 97 -0.90 10.53 -8.02
CA VAL A 97 -0.43 9.20 -7.62
C VAL A 97 -1.61 8.23 -7.50
N GLN A 98 -1.57 7.17 -8.30
CA GLN A 98 -2.51 6.06 -8.20
C GLN A 98 -1.85 4.92 -7.41
N VAL A 99 -2.55 4.42 -6.40
CA VAL A 99 -2.04 3.33 -5.54
C VAL A 99 -2.99 2.15 -5.66
N ILE A 100 -2.49 1.00 -6.07
CA ILE A 100 -3.27 -0.24 -6.24
C ILE A 100 -2.52 -1.42 -5.63
N SER A 101 -3.23 -2.54 -5.40
CA SER A 101 -2.62 -3.81 -5.03
C SER A 101 -3.16 -4.96 -5.85
N ALA A 102 -2.39 -6.04 -5.91
CA ALA A 102 -2.75 -7.31 -6.53
C ALA A 102 -2.06 -8.49 -5.81
N GLY A 103 -2.34 -9.72 -6.25
CA GLY A 103 -1.75 -10.92 -5.69
C GLY A 103 -1.42 -11.99 -6.72
N THR A 104 -0.30 -12.67 -6.53
CA THR A 104 0.21 -13.69 -7.46
C THR A 104 -0.69 -14.92 -7.57
N GLN A 105 -1.51 -15.18 -6.55
CA GLN A 105 -2.49 -16.27 -6.47
C GLN A 105 -3.81 -15.74 -5.87
N ALA A 106 -4.17 -14.49 -6.19
CA ALA A 106 -5.38 -13.90 -5.65
C ALA A 106 -6.62 -14.37 -6.41
N GLU A 107 -7.63 -14.80 -5.66
CA GLU A 107 -8.99 -14.91 -6.15
C GLU A 107 -9.61 -13.51 -6.25
N PRO A 108 -10.36 -13.17 -7.31
CA PRO A 108 -10.99 -11.86 -7.43
C PRO A 108 -12.10 -11.63 -6.41
N GLY A 109 -12.18 -10.41 -5.86
CA GLY A 109 -13.35 -9.95 -5.10
C GLY A 109 -13.38 -10.33 -3.61
N LEU A 110 -12.38 -11.03 -3.09
CA LEU A 110 -12.28 -11.32 -1.67
C LEU A 110 -12.01 -10.05 -0.86
N GLU A 111 -12.60 -10.01 0.33
CA GLU A 111 -12.31 -8.96 1.30
C GLU A 111 -10.91 -9.10 1.90
N MET A 112 -10.44 -8.02 2.53
CA MET A 112 -9.24 -8.10 3.37
C MET A 112 -9.46 -9.08 4.52
N ALA A 113 -8.46 -9.91 4.81
CA ALA A 113 -8.48 -10.79 5.98
C ALA A 113 -8.69 -9.98 7.26
N GLU A 114 -9.47 -10.51 8.19
CA GLU A 114 -9.92 -9.78 9.38
C GLU A 114 -8.75 -9.25 10.22
N GLY A 115 -7.69 -10.05 10.41
CA GLY A 115 -6.48 -9.58 11.09
C GLY A 115 -5.83 -8.37 10.41
N ALA A 116 -5.83 -8.31 9.07
CA ALA A 116 -5.30 -7.19 8.31
C ALA A 116 -6.21 -5.96 8.39
N ARG A 117 -7.55 -6.14 8.36
CA ARG A 117 -8.53 -5.06 8.59
C ARG A 117 -8.32 -4.41 9.95
N ARG A 118 -8.16 -5.21 11.01
CA ARG A 118 -7.93 -4.73 12.38
C ARG A 118 -6.61 -3.98 12.55
N VAL A 119 -5.57 -4.35 11.81
CA VAL A 119 -4.32 -3.58 11.78
C VAL A 119 -4.51 -2.29 11.01
N LEU A 120 -5.15 -2.33 9.83
CA LEU A 120 -5.38 -1.16 8.99
C LEU A 120 -6.17 -0.07 9.74
N ALA A 121 -7.25 -0.45 10.43
CA ALA A 121 -8.07 0.48 11.22
C ALA A 121 -7.24 1.19 12.31
N ARG A 122 -6.36 0.45 13.00
CA ARG A 122 -5.44 1.03 14.01
C ARG A 122 -4.40 1.98 13.40
N LEU A 123 -4.08 1.81 12.12
CA LEU A 123 -3.17 2.69 11.37
C LEU A 123 -3.90 3.87 10.70
N GLY A 124 -5.21 4.03 10.95
CA GLY A 124 -6.03 5.13 10.42
C GLY A 124 -6.45 4.95 8.96
N GLY A 125 -6.36 3.73 8.41
CA GLY A 125 -6.84 3.40 7.07
C GLY A 125 -8.25 2.80 7.06
N ASP A 126 -8.88 2.82 5.89
CA ASP A 126 -10.24 2.32 5.68
C ASP A 126 -10.25 1.08 4.76
N PRO A 127 -10.77 -0.08 5.21
CA PRO A 127 -10.88 -1.27 4.37
C PRO A 127 -12.10 -1.27 3.43
N ALA A 128 -13.01 -0.31 3.52
CA ALA A 128 -14.25 -0.31 2.75
C ALA A 128 -14.02 -0.29 1.22
N GLY A 129 -14.88 -1.00 0.50
CA GLY A 129 -14.83 -1.12 -0.96
C GLY A 129 -13.55 -1.79 -1.47
N PHE A 130 -12.91 -2.65 -0.67
CA PHE A 130 -11.78 -3.45 -1.13
C PHE A 130 -12.27 -4.78 -1.69
N GLY A 131 -11.77 -5.12 -2.87
CA GLY A 131 -11.83 -6.46 -3.43
C GLY A 131 -10.45 -6.85 -3.95
N SER A 132 -10.00 -8.07 -3.61
CA SER A 132 -8.76 -8.63 -4.10
C SER A 132 -8.77 -8.77 -5.62
N ARG A 133 -7.59 -8.77 -6.23
CA ARG A 133 -7.42 -8.96 -7.67
C ARG A 133 -6.14 -9.75 -8.00
N PRO A 134 -6.19 -10.58 -9.05
CA PRO A 134 -5.01 -11.28 -9.55
C PRO A 134 -3.97 -10.31 -10.11
N LEU A 135 -2.70 -10.64 -9.92
CA LEU A 135 -1.59 -9.97 -10.56
C LEU A 135 -1.52 -10.40 -12.02
N THR A 136 -1.48 -9.42 -12.93
CA THR A 136 -1.40 -9.66 -14.37
C THR A 136 -0.19 -8.95 -14.98
N PRO A 137 0.32 -9.39 -16.15
CA PRO A 137 1.37 -8.69 -16.87
C PRO A 137 1.05 -7.21 -17.14
N GLU A 138 -0.21 -6.89 -17.42
CA GLU A 138 -0.68 -5.53 -17.73
C GLU A 138 -0.57 -4.61 -16.51
N LEU A 139 -0.94 -5.12 -15.33
CA LEU A 139 -0.76 -4.37 -14.07
C LEU A 139 0.71 -4.08 -13.81
N VAL A 140 1.59 -5.07 -14.02
CA VAL A 140 3.03 -4.89 -13.86
C VAL A 140 3.57 -3.91 -14.91
N ALA A 141 3.16 -4.03 -16.17
CA ALA A 141 3.58 -3.16 -17.26
C ALA A 141 3.16 -1.70 -17.04
N ALA A 142 1.94 -1.46 -16.54
CA ALA A 142 1.40 -0.12 -16.32
C ALA A 142 1.93 0.59 -15.07
N ALA A 143 2.47 -0.13 -14.09
CA ALA A 143 2.99 0.46 -12.85
C ALA A 143 4.28 1.28 -13.10
N ASP A 144 4.49 2.39 -12.39
CA ASP A 144 5.80 3.07 -12.37
C ASP A 144 6.69 2.54 -11.25
N LEU A 145 6.08 1.94 -10.22
CA LEU A 145 6.74 1.30 -9.09
C LEU A 145 5.94 0.07 -8.65
N VAL A 146 6.61 -1.07 -8.53
CA VAL A 146 6.03 -2.31 -7.99
C VAL A 146 6.72 -2.64 -6.66
N LEU A 147 5.94 -2.74 -5.59
CA LEU A 147 6.42 -3.04 -4.24
C LEU A 147 5.84 -4.36 -3.76
N THR A 148 6.71 -5.33 -3.57
CA THR A 148 6.33 -6.71 -3.29
C THR A 148 6.56 -7.08 -1.82
N ALA A 149 5.74 -8.00 -1.29
CA ALA A 149 5.88 -8.42 0.10
C ALA A 149 7.13 -9.27 0.36
N THR A 150 7.61 -10.01 -0.64
CA THR A 150 8.80 -10.89 -0.54
C THR A 150 9.58 -10.92 -1.85
N CYS A 151 10.81 -11.43 -1.81
CA CYS A 151 11.64 -11.66 -2.98
C CYS A 151 11.00 -12.61 -4.00
N GLU A 152 10.21 -13.58 -3.56
CA GLU A 152 9.48 -14.49 -4.44
C GLU A 152 8.41 -13.75 -5.27
N HIS A 153 7.64 -12.87 -4.62
CA HIS A 153 6.68 -12.01 -5.33
C HIS A 153 7.39 -11.06 -6.31
N ARG A 154 8.59 -10.55 -5.94
CA ARG A 154 9.43 -9.76 -6.84
C ARG A 154 9.83 -10.57 -8.08
N ALA A 155 10.32 -11.80 -7.89
CA ALA A 155 10.66 -12.69 -8.99
C ALA A 155 9.45 -12.92 -9.91
N ARG A 156 8.30 -13.26 -9.33
CA ARG A 156 7.07 -13.46 -10.10
C ARG A 156 6.66 -12.24 -10.91
N ALA A 157 6.75 -11.04 -10.36
CA ALA A 157 6.44 -9.80 -11.09
C ALA A 157 7.43 -9.56 -12.24
N VAL A 158 8.71 -9.86 -12.05
CA VAL A 158 9.73 -9.76 -13.13
C VAL A 158 9.49 -10.81 -14.21
N ASP A 159 9.09 -12.04 -13.85
CA ASP A 159 8.76 -13.09 -14.82
C ASP A 159 7.57 -12.72 -15.70
N LEU A 160 6.59 -11.99 -15.15
CA LEU A 160 5.44 -11.49 -15.92
C LEU A 160 5.82 -10.36 -16.87
N HIS A 161 6.81 -9.53 -16.51
CA HIS A 161 7.24 -8.41 -17.34
C HIS A 161 8.69 -8.00 -17.03
N LEU A 162 9.64 -8.57 -17.77
CA LEU A 162 11.09 -8.39 -17.54
C LEU A 162 11.53 -6.92 -17.55
N ALA A 163 10.92 -6.08 -18.40
CA ALA A 163 11.25 -4.66 -18.48
C ALA A 163 10.95 -3.88 -17.18
N ALA A 164 10.11 -4.41 -16.29
CA ALA A 164 9.85 -3.81 -14.98
C ALA A 164 10.98 -4.05 -13.96
N ALA A 165 11.99 -4.90 -14.23
CA ALA A 165 13.01 -5.27 -13.24
C ALA A 165 13.69 -4.08 -12.52
N GLY A 166 13.87 -2.96 -13.22
CA GLY A 166 14.43 -1.72 -12.66
C GLY A 166 13.50 -0.94 -11.71
N ARG A 167 12.22 -1.30 -11.65
CA ARG A 167 11.17 -0.64 -10.85
C ARG A 167 10.37 -1.59 -9.94
N VAL A 168 10.79 -2.85 -9.81
CA VAL A 168 10.18 -3.84 -8.90
C VAL A 168 11.13 -4.09 -7.73
N PHE A 169 10.70 -3.79 -6.50
CA PHE A 169 11.45 -3.98 -5.25
C PHE A 169 10.61 -4.78 -4.25
N THR A 170 11.21 -5.29 -3.19
CA THR A 170 10.39 -5.59 -1.98
C THR A 170 10.08 -4.30 -1.23
N ILE A 171 8.98 -4.28 -0.46
CA ILE A 171 8.60 -3.12 0.37
C ILE A 171 9.74 -2.74 1.32
N ALA A 172 10.34 -3.73 1.99
CA ALA A 172 11.44 -3.51 2.92
C ALA A 172 12.75 -3.10 2.23
N GLU A 173 13.04 -3.64 1.04
CA GLU A 173 14.18 -3.23 0.22
C GLU A 173 14.05 -1.76 -0.20
N PHE A 174 12.90 -1.37 -0.74
CA PHE A 174 12.66 0.00 -1.19
C PHE A 174 12.74 1.01 -0.05
N GLY A 175 12.21 0.66 1.13
CA GLY A 175 12.34 1.50 2.33
C GLY A 175 13.79 1.75 2.74
N ALA A 176 14.60 0.68 2.78
CA ALA A 176 16.02 0.79 3.12
C ALA A 176 16.81 1.60 2.06
N LEU A 177 16.49 1.43 0.79
CA LEU A 177 17.09 2.21 -0.29
C LEU A 177 16.71 3.69 -0.18
N ALA A 178 15.44 3.99 0.11
CA ALA A 178 14.95 5.35 0.30
C ALA A 178 15.62 6.05 1.50
N GLU A 179 15.89 5.33 2.59
CA GLU A 179 16.65 5.84 3.74
C GLU A 179 18.10 6.20 3.38
N ALA A 180 18.69 5.50 2.40
CA ALA A 180 20.05 5.74 1.94
C ALA A 180 20.16 6.81 0.84
N VAL A 181 19.05 7.34 0.34
CA VAL A 181 19.07 8.41 -0.67
C VAL A 181 19.58 9.70 -0.02
N PRO A 182 20.63 10.35 -0.57
CA PRO A 182 21.08 11.64 -0.08
C PRO A 182 19.98 12.69 -0.16
N PRO A 183 19.96 13.72 0.70
CA PRO A 183 18.93 14.77 0.68
C PRO A 183 18.73 15.43 -0.70
N ALA A 184 19.80 15.62 -1.46
CA ALA A 184 19.76 16.18 -2.81
C ALA A 184 19.32 15.19 -3.90
N GLY A 185 19.19 13.90 -3.58
CA GLY A 185 18.88 12.83 -4.56
C GLY A 185 17.44 12.82 -5.04
N VAL A 186 16.52 13.42 -4.27
CA VAL A 186 15.13 13.65 -4.68
C VAL A 186 14.90 15.16 -4.69
N PRO A 187 14.81 15.81 -5.87
CA PRO A 187 14.56 17.25 -5.93
C PRO A 187 13.26 17.62 -5.21
N GLY A 188 13.23 18.80 -4.57
CA GLY A 188 12.06 19.41 -3.95
C GLY A 188 11.00 19.89 -4.96
N HIS A 189 10.69 19.07 -5.96
CA HIS A 189 9.71 19.38 -6.99
C HIS A 189 8.29 19.41 -6.39
N PRO A 190 7.38 20.34 -6.76
CA PRO A 190 6.02 20.40 -6.21
C PRO A 190 5.13 19.20 -6.58
N ASP A 191 5.32 18.63 -7.77
CA ASP A 191 4.61 17.43 -8.22
C ASP A 191 5.11 16.14 -7.53
N PRO A 192 4.25 15.42 -6.77
CA PRO A 192 4.61 14.14 -6.14
C PRO A 192 4.95 13.03 -7.14
N ALA A 193 4.38 13.04 -8.35
CA ALA A 193 4.70 12.04 -9.36
C ALA A 193 6.16 12.14 -9.81
N LEU A 194 6.67 13.36 -10.00
CA LEU A 194 8.08 13.60 -10.34
C LEU A 194 9.02 13.25 -9.19
N ARG A 195 8.65 13.56 -7.93
CA ARG A 195 9.39 13.09 -6.75
C ARG A 195 9.45 11.56 -6.69
N ALA A 196 8.34 10.89 -6.98
CA ALA A 196 8.28 9.43 -6.99
C ALA A 196 9.20 8.81 -8.06
N ARG A 197 9.18 9.35 -9.29
CA ARG A 197 10.08 8.91 -10.37
C ARG A 197 11.55 9.11 -10.01
N ALA A 198 11.90 10.25 -9.43
CA ALA A 198 13.27 10.52 -8.96
C ALA A 198 13.69 9.51 -7.88
N LEU A 199 12.81 9.25 -6.90
CA LEU A 199 13.08 8.27 -5.83
C LEU A 199 13.29 6.85 -6.39
N VAL A 200 12.49 6.42 -7.37
CA VAL A 200 12.70 5.13 -8.04
C VAL A 200 14.05 5.07 -8.75
N GLY A 201 14.43 6.16 -9.43
CA GLY A 201 15.75 6.27 -10.07
C GLY A 201 16.90 6.12 -9.07
N GLN A 202 16.83 6.81 -7.93
CA GLN A 202 17.83 6.72 -6.86
C GLN A 202 17.87 5.32 -6.22
N ALA A 203 16.71 4.76 -5.89
CA ALA A 203 16.61 3.42 -5.32
C ALA A 203 17.21 2.36 -6.27
N ARG A 204 16.98 2.50 -7.58
CA ARG A 204 17.61 1.63 -8.59
C ARG A 204 19.13 1.78 -8.61
N ALA A 205 19.66 3.00 -8.53
CA ALA A 205 21.10 3.25 -8.54
C ALA A 205 21.81 2.72 -7.27
N LEU A 206 21.11 2.73 -6.13
CA LEU A 206 21.63 2.22 -4.85
C LEU A 206 21.46 0.69 -4.68
N ARG A 207 20.71 0.04 -5.56
CA ARG A 207 20.50 -1.41 -5.51
C ARG A 207 21.85 -2.12 -5.69
N GLY A 208 22.17 -3.03 -4.77
CA GLY A 208 23.46 -3.74 -4.73
C GLY A 208 24.54 -3.03 -3.91
N LEU A 209 24.38 -1.73 -3.63
CA LEU A 209 25.28 -0.98 -2.73
C LEU A 209 24.77 -0.96 -1.29
N VAL A 210 23.43 -0.91 -1.12
CA VAL A 210 22.79 -0.96 0.20
C VAL A 210 22.43 -2.40 0.53
N ARG A 211 22.97 -2.92 1.64
CA ARG A 211 22.67 -4.27 2.12
C ARG A 211 21.33 -4.29 2.87
N VAL A 212 20.40 -5.11 2.39
CA VAL A 212 19.10 -5.34 3.04
C VAL A 212 19.06 -6.77 3.58
N ALA A 213 19.34 -6.92 4.87
CA ALA A 213 19.46 -8.25 5.49
C ALA A 213 18.14 -9.06 5.52
N ARG A 214 17.00 -8.37 5.64
CA ARG A 214 15.66 -8.99 5.70
C ARG A 214 14.71 -8.28 4.73
N PRO A 215 14.77 -8.59 3.43
CA PRO A 215 13.94 -7.95 2.41
C PRO A 215 12.49 -8.41 2.45
N ASP A 216 12.19 -9.52 3.12
CA ASP A 216 10.87 -10.14 3.11
C ASP A 216 10.03 -9.73 4.32
N ILE A 217 8.72 -9.58 4.07
CA ILE A 217 7.70 -9.39 5.08
C ILE A 217 6.96 -10.72 5.23
N ALA A 218 7.15 -11.35 6.40
CA ALA A 218 6.53 -12.61 6.76
C ALA A 218 5.01 -12.58 6.54
N ASP A 219 4.45 -13.69 6.05
CA ASP A 219 3.01 -13.78 5.80
C ASP A 219 2.25 -13.95 7.12
N PRO A 220 1.34 -13.03 7.48
CA PRO A 220 0.55 -13.19 8.69
C PRO A 220 -0.71 -14.03 8.50
N TYR A 221 -1.06 -14.40 7.26
CA TYR A 221 -2.33 -15.10 6.99
C TYR A 221 -2.43 -16.44 7.73
N GLY A 222 -3.56 -16.68 8.41
CA GLY A 222 -3.76 -17.85 9.28
C GLY A 222 -2.96 -17.81 10.60
N GLY A 223 -2.15 -16.77 10.82
CA GLY A 223 -1.31 -16.60 12.00
C GLY A 223 -2.00 -15.87 13.15
N SER A 224 -1.24 -15.67 14.22
CA SER A 224 -1.71 -14.95 15.41
C SER A 224 -1.89 -13.45 15.18
N TRP A 225 -2.62 -12.79 16.07
CA TRP A 225 -2.73 -11.33 16.11
C TRP A 225 -1.35 -10.62 16.12
N LEU A 226 -0.35 -11.20 16.80
CA LEU A 226 1.02 -10.67 16.82
C LEU A 226 1.68 -10.74 15.44
N ALA A 227 1.42 -11.79 14.64
CA ALA A 227 1.94 -11.89 13.29
C ALA A 227 1.40 -10.76 12.39
N TYR A 228 0.08 -10.50 12.45
CA TYR A 228 -0.54 -9.37 11.74
C TYR A 228 0.05 -8.03 12.17
N ARG A 229 0.21 -7.78 13.48
CA ARG A 229 0.85 -6.56 13.99
C ARG A 229 2.30 -6.42 13.52
N ALA A 230 3.06 -7.51 13.51
CA ALA A 230 4.45 -7.51 13.08
C ALA A 230 4.57 -7.16 11.58
N ALA A 231 3.71 -7.77 10.74
CA ALA A 231 3.64 -7.44 9.32
C ALA A 231 3.27 -5.97 9.10
N GLY A 232 2.25 -5.47 9.81
CA GLY A 232 1.85 -4.06 9.75
C GLY A 232 2.97 -3.11 10.15
N ARG A 233 3.61 -3.33 11.30
CA ARG A 233 4.77 -2.53 11.76
C ARG A 233 5.90 -2.54 10.74
N ARG A 234 6.20 -3.69 10.12
CA ARG A 234 7.25 -3.80 9.11
C ARG A 234 6.91 -2.99 7.86
N ILE A 235 5.67 -3.05 7.38
CA ILE A 235 5.16 -2.26 6.25
C ILE A 235 5.24 -0.77 6.56
N THR A 236 4.68 -0.34 7.70
CA THR A 236 4.67 1.08 8.12
C THR A 236 6.08 1.64 8.23
N ARG A 237 7.00 0.92 8.88
CA ARG A 237 8.39 1.38 9.02
C ARG A 237 9.06 1.52 7.65
N SER A 238 8.89 0.54 6.77
CA SER A 238 9.53 0.55 5.45
C SER A 238 8.99 1.65 4.54
N LEU A 239 7.73 2.05 4.70
CA LEU A 239 7.11 3.09 3.90
C LEU A 239 7.23 4.49 4.52
N ALA A 240 7.73 4.63 5.74
CA ALA A 240 7.81 5.92 6.43
C ALA A 240 8.61 6.98 5.65
N VAL A 241 9.84 6.64 5.22
CA VAL A 241 10.68 7.56 4.43
C VAL A 241 10.15 7.78 3.02
N PRO A 242 9.80 6.75 2.24
CA PRO A 242 9.15 6.94 0.95
C PRO A 242 7.95 7.88 1.00
N LEU A 243 7.00 7.66 1.92
CA LEU A 243 5.81 8.49 2.03
C LEU A 243 6.12 9.92 2.46
N ARG A 244 7.11 10.14 3.33
CA ARG A 244 7.55 11.49 3.68
C ARG A 244 8.07 12.26 2.47
N LEU A 245 8.93 11.64 1.65
CA LEU A 245 9.47 12.24 0.42
C LEU A 245 8.39 12.47 -0.64
N LEU A 246 7.36 11.63 -0.67
CA LEU A 246 6.22 11.81 -1.57
C LEU A 246 5.24 12.88 -1.09
N ARG A 247 5.14 13.16 0.21
CA ARG A 247 4.20 14.19 0.74
C ARG A 247 4.82 15.58 0.83
N HIS A 248 6.09 15.65 1.19
CA HIS A 248 6.79 16.91 1.43
C HIS A 248 8.05 16.97 0.57
N PRO A 249 8.33 18.10 -0.09
CA PRO A 249 9.66 18.30 -0.67
C PRO A 249 10.71 18.20 0.45
N PRO A 250 11.86 17.54 0.24
CA PRO A 250 12.92 17.55 1.23
C PRO A 250 13.31 19.00 1.57
N ALA A 251 13.52 19.27 2.85
CA ALA A 251 14.00 20.57 3.31
C ALA A 251 15.32 20.89 2.59
N SER A 252 15.38 22.06 1.97
CA SER A 252 16.54 22.57 1.23
C SER A 252 17.70 22.88 2.16
#